data_AF-A0A2X2M4A6-F1
#
_entry.id   AF-A0A2X2M4A6-F1
#
_cell.length_a   1.000
_cell.length_b   1.000
_cell.length_c   1.000
_cell.angle_alpha   90.00
_cell.angle_beta   90.00
_cell.angle_gamma   90.00
#
_symmetry.space_group_name_H-M   'P 1'
#
loop_
_entity.id
_entity.type
_entity.pdbx_description
1 polymer ?
#
loop_
_entity_poly.entity_id
_entity_poly.type
_entity_poly.pdbx_seq_one_letter_code
_entity_poly.pdbx_strand_id
1 'polypeptide(L)' 'MSKLIKGIAASDGVAIAKAYLLVEPDLTFDKNEKVTDVEGEVAKFNNAIEASKVELTKIRNNAEVQLGADKAAILMHIY' A
#
# COMPACT_ATOMS: atom_id res chain seq x y z
N MET A 1 -28.25 -15.34 5.77
CA MET A 1 -29.09 -14.19 5.35
C MET A 1 -28.31 -13.38 4.34
N SER A 2 -28.85 -13.21 3.12
CA SER A 2 -28.27 -12.32 2.11
C SER A 2 -28.49 -10.86 2.52
N LYS A 3 -27.43 -10.05 2.53
CA LYS A 3 -27.48 -8.64 2.94
C LYS A 3 -27.35 -7.77 1.70
N LEU A 4 -28.31 -6.89 1.45
CA LEU A 4 -28.29 -5.95 0.33
C LEU A 4 -27.72 -4.61 0.83
N ILE A 5 -26.57 -4.21 0.28
CA ILE A 5 -25.90 -2.96 0.62
C ILE A 5 -26.17 -1.95 -0.50
N LYS A 6 -26.69 -0.76 -0.16
CA LYS A 6 -26.87 0.35 -1.10
C LYS A 6 -25.71 1.34 -0.92
N GLY A 7 -25.12 1.78 -2.01
CA GLY A 7 -24.04 2.77 -2.04
C GLY A 7 -24.21 3.75 -3.20
N ILE A 8 -23.19 4.57 -3.45
CA ILE A 8 -23.14 5.49 -4.59
C ILE A 8 -22.47 4.76 -5.76
N ALA A 9 -23.08 4.80 -6.94
CA ALA A 9 -22.50 4.20 -8.15
C ALA A 9 -21.28 5.02 -8.59
N ALA A 10 -20.10 4.37 -8.62
CA ALA A 10 -18.86 4.97 -9.10
C ALA A 10 -18.48 4.52 -10.52
N SER A 11 -19.03 3.38 -10.98
CA SER A 11 -18.81 2.82 -12.31
C SER A 11 -20.01 1.95 -12.69
N ASP A 12 -20.34 1.94 -13.99
CA ASP A 12 -21.44 1.15 -14.53
C ASP A 12 -21.07 -0.33 -14.66
N GLY A 13 -22.01 -1.23 -14.35
CA GLY A 13 -21.86 -2.68 -14.57
C GLY A 13 -22.43 -3.56 -13.47
N VAL A 14 -22.44 -4.88 -13.71
CA VAL A 14 -22.80 -5.92 -12.74
C VAL A 14 -21.62 -6.89 -12.60
N ALA A 15 -21.08 -7.04 -11.40
CA ALA A 15 -19.97 -7.95 -11.12
C ALA A 15 -20.42 -9.11 -10.22
N ILE A 16 -20.04 -10.34 -10.59
CA ILE A 16 -20.31 -11.56 -9.81
C ILE A 16 -18.97 -12.28 -9.59
N ALA A 17 -18.41 -12.17 -8.39
CA ALA A 17 -17.14 -12.79 -8.01
C ALA A 17 -17.10 -13.07 -6.50
N LYS A 18 -16.09 -13.84 -6.06
CA LYS A 18 -15.81 -14.00 -4.62
C LYS A 18 -15.29 -12.68 -4.06
N ALA A 19 -15.73 -12.33 -2.86
CA ALA A 19 -15.24 -11.15 -2.17
C ALA A 19 -13.78 -11.34 -1.75
N TYR A 20 -12.93 -10.37 -2.09
CA TYR A 20 -11.60 -10.21 -1.52
C TYR A 20 -11.67 -9.08 -0.50
N LEU A 21 -11.34 -9.37 0.76
CA LEU A 21 -11.33 -8.38 1.83
C LEU A 21 -9.91 -7.83 1.97
N LEU A 22 -9.72 -6.57 1.56
CA LEU A 22 -8.48 -5.84 1.82
C LEU A 22 -8.54 -5.30 3.25
N VAL A 23 -7.80 -5.93 4.16
CA VAL A 23 -7.67 -5.50 5.56
C VAL A 23 -6.35 -4.77 5.71
N GLU A 24 -6.38 -3.58 6.29
CA GLU A 24 -5.16 -2.82 6.58
C GLU A 24 -4.36 -3.50 7.71
N PRO A 25 -3.01 -3.48 7.64
CA PRO A 25 -2.18 -3.99 8.72
C PRO A 25 -2.36 -3.15 9.99
N ASP A 26 -2.25 -3.79 11.16
CA ASP A 26 -2.21 -3.07 12.43
C ASP A 26 -0.85 -2.38 12.57
N LEU A 27 -0.88 -1.04 12.62
CA LEU A 27 0.30 -0.19 12.73
C LEU A 27 0.54 0.29 14.18
N THR A 28 -0.03 -0.39 15.18
CA THR A 28 0.16 -0.05 16.58
C THR A 28 1.61 -0.35 17.02
N PHE A 29 2.26 0.64 17.63
CA PHE A 29 3.61 0.52 18.20
C PHE A 29 3.67 1.17 19.60
N ASP A 30 4.59 0.71 20.45
CA ASP A 30 4.84 1.32 21.76
C ASP A 30 5.67 2.60 21.60
N LYS A 31 5.16 3.72 22.13
CA LYS A 31 5.81 5.04 22.04
C LYS A 31 6.87 5.25 23.13
N ASN A 32 6.86 4.44 24.18
CA ASN A 32 7.74 4.58 25.35
C ASN A 32 8.92 3.60 25.32
N GLU A 33 9.06 2.81 24.26
CA GLU A 33 10.18 1.89 24.11
C GLU A 33 11.48 2.69 23.98
N LYS A 34 12.36 2.57 24.98
CA LYS A 34 13.68 3.20 24.95
C LYS A 34 14.61 2.37 24.09
N VAL A 35 15.06 2.98 23.00
CA VAL A 35 16.09 2.41 22.14
C VAL A 35 17.39 2.30 22.94
N THR A 36 17.88 1.07 23.07
CA THR A 36 19.15 0.78 23.78
C THR A 36 20.34 0.82 22.81
N ASP A 37 20.11 0.55 21.52
CA ASP A 37 21.08 0.60 20.44
C ASP A 37 20.62 1.58 19.34
N VAL A 38 21.19 2.78 19.35
CA VAL A 38 20.83 3.85 18.42
C VAL A 38 21.28 3.54 16.99
N GLU A 39 22.45 2.91 16.82
CA GLU A 39 22.98 2.59 15.49
C GLU A 39 22.16 1.46 14.85
N GLY A 40 21.75 0.46 15.63
CA GLY A 40 20.85 -0.61 15.20
C GLY A 40 19.49 -0.11 14.74
N GLU A 41 18.88 0.84 15.47
CA GLU A 41 17.57 1.39 15.08
C GLU A 41 17.66 2.27 13.83
N VAL A 42 18.76 3.02 13.66
CA VAL A 42 19.02 3.78 12.42
C VAL A 42 19.20 2.84 11.23
N ALA A 43 19.94 1.75 11.39
CA ALA A 43 20.10 0.75 10.33
C ALA A 43 18.76 0.09 9.96
N LYS A 44 17.93 -0.24 10.96
CA LYS A 44 16.59 -0.79 10.76
C LYS A 44 15.67 0.16 9.99
N PHE A 45 15.69 1.45 10.33
CA PHE A 45 14.95 2.47 9.59
C PHE A 45 15.44 2.58 8.13
N ASN A 46 16.74 2.69 7.91
CA ASN A 46 17.31 2.78 6.56
C ASN A 46 16.97 1.54 5.71
N ASN A 47 17.04 0.34 6.29
CA ASN A 47 16.64 -0.90 5.62
C ASN A 47 15.15 -0.89 5.23
N ALA A 48 14.27 -0.36 6.10
CA ALA A 48 12.85 -0.24 5.79
C ALA A 48 12.59 0.76 4.65
N ILE A 49 13.33 1.87 4.61
CA ILE A 49 13.26 2.85 3.52
C ILE A 49 13.74 2.24 2.21
N GLU A 50 14.87 1.53 2.20
CA GLU A 50 15.37 0.87 0.99
C GLU A 50 14.41 -0.20 0.49
N ALA A 51 13.87 -1.03 1.38
CA ALA A 51 12.87 -2.04 1.03
C ALA A 51 11.62 -1.40 0.39
N SER A 52 11.10 -0.33 1.01
CA SER A 52 9.94 0.42 0.51
C SER A 52 10.24 1.03 -0.87
N LYS A 53 11.43 1.60 -1.06
CA LYS A 53 11.84 2.19 -2.34
C LYS A 53 11.92 1.14 -3.46
N VAL A 54 12.46 -0.05 -3.17
CA VAL A 54 12.54 -1.16 -4.13
C VAL A 54 11.14 -1.64 -4.49
N GLU A 55 10.25 -1.80 -3.51
CA GLU A 55 8.87 -2.24 -3.74
C GLU A 55 8.08 -1.22 -4.58
N LEU A 56 8.15 0.07 -4.22
CA LEU A 56 7.52 1.15 -4.98
C LEU A 56 8.05 1.23 -6.41
N THR A 57 9.35 1.02 -6.63
CA THR A 57 9.94 1.01 -7.98
C THR A 57 9.40 -0.15 -8.82
N LYS A 58 9.23 -1.34 -8.22
CA LYS A 58 8.61 -2.49 -8.90
C LYS A 58 7.16 -2.22 -9.24
N ILE A 59 6.38 -1.66 -8.31
CA ILE A 59 4.97 -1.29 -8.54
C ILE A 59 4.88 -0.26 -9.66
N ARG A 60 5.74 0.76 -9.68
CA ARG A 60 5.80 1.77 -10.75
C ARG A 60 6.05 1.15 -12.12
N ASN A 61 7.10 0.35 -12.26
CA ASN A 61 7.45 -0.26 -13.55
C ASN A 61 6.32 -1.19 -14.03
N ASN A 62 5.67 -1.91 -13.11
CA ASN A 62 4.55 -2.76 -13.44
C ASN A 62 3.30 -1.97 -13.83
N ALA A 63 3.01 -0.86 -13.14
CA ALA A 63 1.89 0.03 -13.43
C ALA A 63 2.06 0.74 -14.79
N GLU A 64 3.28 1.16 -15.14
CA GLU A 64 3.58 1.77 -16.44
C GLU A 64 3.29 0.80 -17.59
N VAL A 65 3.68 -0.47 -17.44
CA VAL A 65 3.46 -1.52 -18.45
C VAL A 65 1.98 -1.94 -18.52
N GLN A 66 1.30 -2.08 -17.38
CA GLN A 66 -0.07 -2.62 -17.35
C GLN A 66 -1.19 -1.57 -17.50
N LEU A 67 -0.99 -0.35 -17.01
CA LEU A 67 -2.03 0.70 -16.93
C LEU A 67 -1.73 1.96 -17.76
N GLY A 68 -0.53 2.06 -18.34
CA GLY A 68 -0.09 3.21 -19.14
C GLY A 68 0.46 4.37 -18.31
N ALA A 69 1.14 5.30 -18.99
CA ALA A 69 1.95 6.37 -18.38
C ALA A 69 1.15 7.30 -17.43
N ASP A 70 -0.11 7.60 -17.73
CA ASP A 70 -0.92 8.54 -16.94
C ASP A 70 -1.26 8.02 -15.53
N LYS A 71 -1.44 6.71 -15.34
CA LYS A 71 -1.73 6.14 -14.01
C LYS A 71 -0.46 5.87 -13.20
N ALA A 72 0.68 5.67 -13.87
CA ALA A 72 1.98 5.58 -13.22
C ALA A 72 2.43 6.91 -12.59
N ALA A 73 1.92 8.05 -13.08
CA ALA A 73 2.24 9.38 -12.54
C ALA A 73 1.84 9.57 -11.07
N ILE A 74 0.77 8.90 -10.59
CA ILE A 74 0.37 8.94 -9.16
C ILE A 74 1.49 8.38 -8.27
N LEU A 75 2.22 7.36 -8.75
CA LEU A 75 3.34 6.74 -8.03
C LEU A 75 4.61 7.60 -8.08
N MET A 76 4.70 8.60 -8.97
CA MET A 76 5.86 9.52 -9.03
C MET A 76 5.87 10.54 -7.90
N HIS A 77 4.75 10.77 -7.21
CA HIS A 77 4.62 11.76 -6.13
C HIS A 77 5.19 11.30 -4.77
N ILE A 78 5.75 10.10 -4.68
CA ILE A 78 6.33 9.51 -3.46
C ILE A 78 7.87 9.70 -3.41
N TYR A 79 8.42 10.56 -4.28
CA TYR A 79 9.83 10.93 -4.32
C TYR A 79 10.11 12.26 -3.64
#